data_AF-E6UJT6-F1
#
_entry.id   AF-E6UJT6-F1
#
_cell.length_a   1.000
_cell.length_b   1.000
_cell.length_c   1.000
_cell.angle_alpha   90.00
_cell.angle_beta   90.00
_cell.angle_gamma   90.00
#
_symmetry.space_group_name_H-M   'P 1'
#
loop_
_entity.id
_entity.type
_entity.pdbx_description
1 polymer ?
#
loop_
_entity_poly.entity_id
_entity_poly.type
_entity_poly.pdbx_seq_one_letter_code
_entity_poly.pdbx_strand_id
1 'polypeptide(L)'
;MLTCKYNGKEMYYSDFIEDAVSEKEIADKKLLLRKLSDNHELHCKGCGDEVRLVDTEKKRKHFRHLKNSECTYNKFAKEHKFSEDIKQKFYDEINKTIPGQSVIMDKRLEDGTWVDIAFVFDNKTIIALNFIKRSFNETKMNDQHEKFKEMGIVDLWVIVGEPSIRNDYDEMFTKDALLLRDDWQNMDLYVSEIDSELTVKFKTTTQLRTYKRFHSESMPISAFSVNESGKIPYIEKIIEQKNSEIEKDNGLYNEEKRRKQEEQERKMLAEAEQKRKLLEKQKELQQELAKRKEVEQHRKVDKNIEIHQRTGLFLGSENEWIPLEKITMPKTSIQLMPFSKDKFEEKLTKAFNGYAAPIKELMLKLHQGSKEEKVIFLELMRTYRELPKDDERLRILVHIFNQSGLSEYIKKQFTDTYGPKLRNVLLRNNVDIDEEQFQRFMINNKNWIKKDYIEGRDDHILVAKYKKS
;
A
#
# COMPACT_ATOMS: atom_id res chain seq x y z
N MET A 1 -62.69 -21.55 -9.14
CA MET A 1 -63.27 -20.97 -10.38
C MET A 1 -64.69 -20.51 -10.08
N LEU A 2 -64.91 -19.20 -10.00
CA LEU A 2 -66.23 -18.59 -9.76
C LEU A 2 -66.85 -18.00 -11.03
N THR A 3 -66.19 -18.14 -12.18
CA THR A 3 -66.65 -17.62 -13.47
C THR A 3 -67.00 -18.75 -14.44
N CYS A 4 -68.00 -18.52 -15.28
CA CYS A 4 -68.37 -19.41 -16.39
C CYS A 4 -68.86 -18.58 -17.60
N LYS A 5 -69.12 -19.25 -18.72
CA LYS A 5 -69.81 -18.68 -19.87
C LYS A 5 -71.25 -19.20 -19.93
N TYR A 6 -72.20 -18.28 -20.08
CA TYR A 6 -73.62 -18.54 -20.31
C TYR A 6 -74.11 -17.66 -21.46
N ASN A 7 -74.75 -18.26 -22.47
CA ASN A 7 -75.19 -17.56 -23.69
C ASN A 7 -74.10 -16.67 -24.33
N GLY A 8 -72.86 -17.16 -24.34
CA GLY A 8 -71.71 -16.45 -24.93
C GLY A 8 -71.16 -15.30 -24.09
N LYS A 9 -71.77 -14.95 -22.95
CA LYS A 9 -71.27 -13.93 -22.02
C LYS A 9 -70.57 -14.56 -20.84
N GLU A 10 -69.51 -13.90 -20.37
CA GLU A 10 -68.87 -14.26 -19.10
C GLU A 10 -69.77 -13.84 -17.94
N MET A 11 -69.84 -14.69 -16.92
CA MET A 11 -70.68 -14.50 -15.75
C MET A 11 -69.91 -14.93 -14.51
N TYR A 12 -69.89 -14.08 -13.49
CA TYR A 12 -69.37 -14.40 -12.16
C TYR A 12 -70.49 -14.95 -11.28
N TYR A 13 -70.12 -15.80 -10.31
CA TYR A 13 -71.04 -16.28 -9.29
C TYR A 13 -71.59 -15.12 -8.44
N SER A 14 -70.76 -14.09 -8.18
CA SER A 14 -71.14 -12.86 -7.49
C SER A 14 -72.21 -12.10 -8.26
N ASP A 15 -72.07 -11.93 -9.59
CA ASP A 15 -73.08 -11.25 -10.43
C ASP A 15 -74.47 -11.89 -10.31
N PHE A 16 -74.54 -13.18 -9.98
CA PHE A 16 -75.80 -13.88 -9.79
C PHE A 16 -76.45 -13.54 -8.44
N ILE A 17 -75.66 -13.29 -7.40
CA ILE A 17 -76.13 -13.19 -6.01
C ILE A 17 -76.09 -11.78 -5.45
N GLU A 18 -75.25 -10.89 -5.98
CA GLU A 18 -75.04 -9.52 -5.47
C GLU A 18 -76.33 -8.70 -5.39
N ASP A 19 -77.26 -8.90 -6.34
CA ASP A 19 -78.54 -8.18 -6.36
C ASP A 19 -79.66 -8.86 -5.56
N ALA A 20 -79.39 -9.96 -4.83
CA ALA A 20 -80.42 -10.65 -4.05
C ALA A 20 -80.66 -9.94 -2.71
N VAL A 21 -81.91 -9.56 -2.44
CA VAL A 21 -82.30 -8.81 -1.23
C VAL A 21 -82.86 -9.73 -0.13
N SER A 22 -83.00 -11.03 -0.38
CA SER A 22 -83.48 -12.00 0.62
C SER A 22 -82.84 -13.38 0.50
N GLU A 23 -82.80 -14.14 1.61
CA GLU A 23 -82.30 -15.52 1.62
C GLU A 23 -83.09 -16.46 0.70
N LYS A 24 -84.38 -16.18 0.52
CA LYS A 24 -85.25 -16.91 -0.41
C LYS A 24 -84.83 -16.69 -1.86
N GLU A 25 -84.57 -15.44 -2.26
CA GLU A 25 -84.05 -15.15 -3.60
C GLU A 25 -82.68 -15.79 -3.84
N ILE A 26 -81.81 -15.79 -2.84
CA ILE A 26 -80.52 -16.48 -2.92
C ILE A 26 -80.73 -17.98 -3.16
N ALA A 27 -81.69 -18.61 -2.48
CA ALA A 27 -82.02 -20.02 -2.67
C ALA A 27 -82.59 -20.30 -4.07
N ASP A 28 -83.50 -19.46 -4.56
CA ASP A 28 -84.11 -19.60 -5.89
C ASP A 28 -83.08 -19.41 -7.01
N LYS A 29 -82.20 -18.41 -6.88
CA LYS A 29 -81.11 -18.17 -7.83
C LYS A 29 -80.07 -19.32 -7.82
N LYS A 30 -79.78 -19.91 -6.67
CA LYS A 30 -78.96 -21.14 -6.59
C LYS A 30 -79.64 -22.32 -7.27
N LEU A 31 -80.95 -22.50 -7.09
CA LEU A 31 -81.71 -23.55 -7.74
C LEU A 31 -81.69 -23.37 -9.27
N LEU A 32 -81.80 -22.12 -9.75
CA LEU A 32 -81.67 -21.79 -11.16
C LEU A 32 -80.29 -22.17 -11.71
N LEU A 33 -79.20 -21.82 -11.01
CA LEU A 33 -77.85 -22.22 -11.43
C LEU A 33 -77.66 -23.75 -11.47
N ARG A 34 -78.29 -24.49 -10.55
CA ARG A 34 -78.31 -25.96 -10.60
C ARG A 34 -79.05 -26.47 -11.83
N LYS A 35 -80.22 -25.90 -12.15
CA LYS A 35 -80.97 -26.26 -13.37
C LYS A 35 -80.19 -25.95 -14.65
N LEU A 36 -79.54 -24.78 -14.73
CA LEU A 36 -78.72 -24.41 -15.89
C LEU A 36 -77.52 -25.36 -16.05
N SER A 37 -76.94 -25.80 -14.95
CA SER A 37 -75.91 -26.84 -14.93
C SER A 37 -76.45 -28.19 -15.43
N ASP A 38 -77.61 -28.62 -14.93
CA ASP A 38 -78.24 -29.89 -15.31
C ASP A 38 -78.70 -29.89 -16.79
N ASN A 39 -79.02 -28.71 -17.33
CA ASN A 39 -79.36 -28.50 -18.74
C ASN A 39 -78.13 -28.34 -19.65
N HIS A 40 -76.91 -28.47 -19.12
CA HIS A 40 -75.66 -28.30 -19.88
C HIS A 40 -75.45 -26.90 -20.48
N GLU A 41 -76.04 -25.84 -19.87
CA GLU A 41 -75.98 -24.48 -20.40
C GLU A 41 -74.76 -23.68 -19.90
N LEU A 42 -74.08 -24.17 -18.86
CA LEU A 42 -72.92 -23.51 -18.26
C LEU A 42 -71.62 -24.10 -18.80
N HIS A 43 -70.74 -23.22 -19.29
CA HIS A 43 -69.49 -23.63 -19.94
C HIS A 43 -68.27 -23.02 -19.26
N CYS A 44 -67.14 -23.72 -19.27
CA CYS A 44 -65.87 -23.20 -18.77
C CYS A 44 -65.42 -22.01 -19.62
N LYS A 45 -64.98 -20.93 -18.98
CA LYS A 45 -64.39 -19.77 -19.67
C LYS A 45 -63.18 -20.15 -20.53
N GLY A 46 -62.35 -21.06 -20.03
CA GLY A 46 -61.08 -21.46 -20.64
C GLY A 46 -61.28 -22.43 -21.81
N CYS A 47 -61.80 -23.63 -21.56
CA CYS A 47 -61.90 -24.68 -22.58
C CYS A 47 -63.25 -24.74 -23.29
N GLY A 48 -64.27 -24.03 -22.82
CA GLY A 48 -65.62 -24.10 -23.39
C GLY A 48 -66.40 -25.38 -23.05
N ASP A 49 -65.85 -26.31 -22.26
CA ASP A 49 -66.56 -27.53 -21.85
C ASP A 49 -67.64 -27.25 -20.80
N GLU A 50 -68.65 -28.12 -20.74
CA GLU A 50 -69.72 -28.05 -19.75
C GLU A 50 -69.20 -28.15 -18.30
N VAL A 51 -69.71 -27.26 -17.45
CA VAL A 51 -69.39 -27.19 -16.02
C VAL A 51 -70.64 -27.20 -15.16
N ARG A 52 -70.53 -27.78 -13.97
CA ARG A 52 -71.55 -27.76 -12.92
C ARG A 52 -71.15 -26.92 -11.72
N LEU A 53 -72.12 -26.26 -11.11
CA LEU A 53 -71.93 -25.60 -9.82
C LEU A 53 -71.82 -26.65 -8.71
N VAL A 54 -70.72 -26.63 -7.97
CA VAL A 54 -70.53 -27.43 -6.76
C VAL A 54 -70.71 -26.52 -5.55
N ASP A 55 -71.78 -26.75 -4.79
CA ASP A 55 -72.11 -26.03 -3.56
C ASP A 55 -72.21 -27.06 -2.43
N THR A 56 -71.15 -27.18 -1.63
CA THR A 56 -71.07 -28.14 -0.52
C THR A 56 -70.69 -27.41 0.76
N GLU A 57 -71.23 -27.81 1.90
CA GLU A 57 -70.94 -27.20 3.21
C GLU A 57 -69.44 -27.18 3.56
N LYS A 58 -68.65 -28.12 3.03
CA LYS A 58 -67.21 -28.29 3.35
C LYS A 58 -66.25 -27.63 2.35
N LYS A 59 -66.71 -27.10 1.21
CA LYS A 59 -65.83 -26.49 0.18
C LYS A 59 -66.46 -25.23 -0.39
N ARG A 60 -65.63 -24.20 -0.65
CA ARG A 60 -66.07 -22.99 -1.37
C ARG A 60 -66.73 -23.37 -2.69
N LYS A 61 -67.78 -22.62 -3.01
CA LYS A 61 -68.56 -22.78 -4.23
C LYS A 61 -67.68 -22.58 -5.45
N HIS A 62 -67.79 -23.47 -6.42
CA HIS A 62 -67.00 -23.38 -7.65
C HIS A 62 -67.70 -24.10 -8.80
N PHE A 63 -67.36 -23.73 -10.03
CA PHE A 63 -67.73 -24.48 -11.22
C PHE A 63 -66.72 -25.62 -11.46
N ARG A 64 -67.21 -26.83 -11.74
CA ARG A 64 -66.42 -28.04 -12.00
C ARG A 64 -66.86 -28.68 -13.32
N HIS A 65 -65.93 -29.08 -14.17
CA HIS A 65 -66.22 -29.82 -15.41
C HIS A 65 -67.02 -31.10 -15.17
N LEU A 66 -68.01 -31.36 -16.04
CA LEU A 66 -68.85 -32.56 -16.00
C LEU A 66 -68.12 -33.81 -16.50
N LYS A 67 -67.22 -33.66 -17.48
CA LYS A 67 -66.35 -34.72 -18.00
C LYS A 67 -64.92 -34.52 -17.48
N ASN A 68 -64.10 -35.58 -17.45
CA ASN A 68 -62.65 -35.48 -17.24
C ASN A 68 -62.02 -34.79 -18.47
N SER A 69 -62.26 -33.50 -18.65
CA SER A 69 -61.59 -32.72 -19.67
C SER A 69 -60.22 -32.28 -19.17
N GLU A 70 -59.20 -32.44 -20.02
CA GLU A 70 -57.86 -31.89 -19.82
C GLU A 70 -57.87 -30.37 -20.03
N CYS A 71 -58.65 -29.67 -19.21
CA CYS A 71 -58.79 -28.23 -19.28
C CYS A 71 -57.53 -27.56 -18.71
N THR A 72 -56.83 -26.77 -19.54
CA THR A 72 -55.64 -25.99 -19.15
C THR A 72 -55.93 -24.95 -18.07
N TYR A 73 -57.18 -24.45 -17.99
CA TYR A 73 -57.63 -23.58 -16.91
C TYR A 73 -57.76 -24.33 -15.57
N ASN A 74 -58.00 -25.64 -15.60
CA ASN A 74 -57.99 -26.52 -14.42
C ASN A 74 -56.55 -26.83 -13.96
N LYS A 75 -55.56 -26.84 -14.87
CA LYS A 75 -54.13 -26.81 -14.52
C LYS A 75 -53.76 -25.48 -13.85
N PHE A 76 -54.17 -24.35 -14.44
CA PHE A 76 -54.00 -23.01 -13.86
C PHE A 76 -54.67 -22.88 -12.47
N ALA A 77 -55.87 -23.42 -12.27
CA ALA A 77 -56.54 -23.40 -10.96
C ALA A 77 -55.95 -24.39 -9.94
N LYS A 78 -55.37 -25.52 -10.37
CA LYS A 78 -54.64 -26.45 -9.48
C LYS A 78 -53.29 -25.90 -9.05
N GLU A 79 -52.55 -25.27 -9.96
CA GLU A 79 -51.26 -24.59 -9.71
C GLU A 79 -51.39 -23.35 -8.81
N HIS A 80 -52.62 -22.82 -8.62
CA HIS A 80 -52.89 -21.64 -7.80
C HIS A 80 -53.64 -21.94 -6.50
N LYS A 81 -54.07 -23.19 -6.27
CA LYS A 81 -54.83 -23.55 -5.07
C LYS A 81 -54.03 -23.29 -3.78
N PHE A 82 -52.72 -23.59 -3.80
CA PHE A 82 -51.86 -23.42 -2.64
C PHE A 82 -51.69 -21.94 -2.24
N SER A 83 -51.42 -21.04 -3.20
CA SER A 83 -51.28 -19.61 -2.90
C SER A 83 -52.58 -18.98 -2.44
N GLU A 84 -53.72 -19.38 -3.02
CA GLU A 84 -55.05 -18.91 -2.60
C GLU A 84 -55.43 -19.43 -1.20
N ASP A 85 -55.12 -20.69 -0.90
CA ASP A 85 -55.33 -21.28 0.43
C ASP A 85 -54.47 -20.55 1.50
N ILE A 86 -53.25 -20.14 1.14
CA ILE A 86 -52.36 -19.33 1.99
C ILE A 86 -52.89 -17.92 2.20
N LYS A 87 -53.26 -17.23 1.11
CA LYS A 87 -53.85 -15.89 1.15
C LYS A 87 -55.08 -15.87 2.08
N GLN A 88 -55.96 -16.88 1.93
CA GLN A 88 -57.15 -16.97 2.75
C GLN A 88 -56.84 -17.21 4.22
N LYS A 89 -55.93 -18.15 4.54
CA LYS A 89 -55.50 -18.41 5.91
C LYS A 89 -54.90 -17.15 6.55
N PHE A 90 -54.11 -16.40 5.79
CA PHE A 90 -53.54 -15.15 6.26
C PHE A 90 -54.61 -14.11 6.56
N TYR A 91 -55.53 -13.86 5.62
CA TYR A 91 -56.66 -12.95 5.83
C TYR A 91 -57.48 -13.33 7.07
N ASP A 92 -57.86 -14.62 7.18
CA ASP A 92 -58.70 -15.10 8.28
C ASP A 92 -58.02 -14.91 9.64
N GLU A 93 -56.70 -15.03 9.71
CA GLU A 93 -55.96 -14.86 10.96
C GLU A 93 -55.78 -13.38 11.32
N ILE A 94 -55.42 -12.55 10.36
CA ILE A 94 -55.23 -11.11 10.56
C ILE A 94 -56.53 -10.37 10.90
N ASN A 95 -57.63 -10.78 10.27
CA ASN A 95 -58.94 -10.18 10.54
C ASN A 95 -59.43 -10.46 11.98
N LYS A 96 -58.85 -11.44 12.68
CA LYS A 96 -59.11 -11.70 14.11
C LYS A 96 -58.23 -10.86 15.03
N THR A 97 -57.02 -10.50 14.60
CA THR A 97 -55.97 -9.97 15.48
C THR A 97 -55.81 -8.46 15.44
N ILE A 98 -56.42 -7.77 14.46
CA ILE A 98 -56.31 -6.31 14.32
C ILE A 98 -57.68 -5.64 14.54
N PRO A 99 -58.02 -5.22 15.77
CA PRO A 99 -59.27 -4.51 16.05
C PRO A 99 -59.21 -3.09 15.47
N GLY A 100 -60.29 -2.67 14.78
CA GLY A 100 -60.48 -1.27 14.38
C GLY A 100 -59.95 -0.88 12.99
N GLN A 101 -59.36 -1.80 12.22
CA GLN A 101 -58.94 -1.55 10.83
C GLN A 101 -59.87 -2.28 9.85
N SER A 102 -60.15 -1.66 8.70
CA SER A 102 -60.88 -2.34 7.62
C SER A 102 -59.88 -3.13 6.78
N VAL A 103 -59.83 -4.44 7.00
CA VAL A 103 -59.04 -5.37 6.20
C VAL A 103 -59.94 -5.90 5.08
N ILE A 104 -59.55 -5.65 3.83
CA ILE A 104 -60.36 -6.00 2.65
C ILE A 104 -59.55 -6.94 1.76
N MET A 105 -60.09 -8.13 1.52
CA MET A 105 -59.51 -9.08 0.58
C MET A 105 -59.94 -8.75 -0.86
N ASP A 106 -59.04 -8.97 -1.82
CA ASP A 106 -59.23 -8.70 -3.25
C ASP A 106 -59.79 -7.28 -3.47
N LYS A 107 -59.10 -6.24 -3.01
CA LYS A 107 -59.58 -4.85 -3.16
C LYS A 107 -59.21 -4.33 -4.55
N ARG A 108 -60.20 -3.76 -5.25
CA ARG A 108 -59.98 -2.94 -6.44
C ARG A 108 -59.69 -1.49 -6.04
N LEU A 109 -58.55 -0.97 -6.45
CA LEU A 109 -58.13 0.42 -6.26
C LEU A 109 -58.80 1.34 -7.29
N GLU A 110 -58.66 2.66 -7.09
CA GLU A 110 -59.33 3.69 -7.91
C GLU A 110 -58.89 3.68 -9.38
N ASP A 111 -57.64 3.30 -9.65
CA ASP A 111 -57.09 3.14 -11.01
C ASP A 111 -57.53 1.83 -11.69
N GLY A 112 -58.29 0.99 -10.97
CA GLY A 112 -58.76 -0.31 -11.41
C GLY A 112 -57.80 -1.47 -11.13
N THR A 113 -56.64 -1.22 -10.52
CA THR A 113 -55.67 -2.25 -10.09
C THR A 113 -56.24 -3.09 -8.95
N TRP A 114 -55.92 -4.39 -8.92
CA TRP A 114 -56.31 -5.29 -7.84
C TRP A 114 -55.15 -5.54 -6.90
N VAL A 115 -55.43 -5.53 -5.60
CA VAL A 115 -54.51 -5.93 -4.53
C VAL A 115 -55.10 -7.08 -3.73
N ASP A 116 -54.27 -8.02 -3.30
CA ASP A 116 -54.75 -9.25 -2.65
C ASP A 116 -55.38 -8.98 -1.28
N ILE A 117 -54.72 -8.17 -0.45
CA ILE A 117 -55.27 -7.69 0.82
C ILE A 117 -54.95 -6.21 0.97
N ALA A 118 -55.92 -5.41 1.40
CA ALA A 118 -55.75 -4.00 1.69
C ALA A 118 -56.08 -3.69 3.15
N PHE A 119 -55.18 -2.98 3.82
CA PHE A 119 -55.43 -2.37 5.11
C PHE A 119 -55.85 -0.92 4.88
N VAL A 120 -57.07 -0.58 5.29
CA VAL A 120 -57.61 0.77 5.16
C VAL A 120 -57.73 1.40 6.55
N PHE A 121 -56.99 2.49 6.76
CA PHE A 121 -56.95 3.24 8.00
C PHE A 121 -57.95 4.40 8.01
N ASP A 122 -58.28 4.92 9.19
CA ASP A 122 -59.25 6.02 9.36
C ASP A 122 -58.84 7.30 8.62
N ASN A 123 -57.54 7.55 8.50
CA ASN A 123 -56.97 8.65 7.74
C ASN A 123 -57.01 8.43 6.21
N LYS A 124 -57.69 7.37 5.75
CA LYS A 124 -57.79 6.90 4.35
C LYS A 124 -56.48 6.39 3.74
N THR A 125 -55.43 6.23 4.53
CA THR A 125 -54.20 5.57 4.06
C THR A 125 -54.52 4.12 3.72
N ILE A 126 -54.00 3.68 2.58
CA ILE A 126 -54.14 2.30 2.10
C ILE A 126 -52.76 1.67 2.09
N ILE A 127 -52.67 0.50 2.69
CA ILE A 127 -51.49 -0.37 2.60
C ILE A 127 -51.91 -1.61 1.84
N ALA A 128 -51.25 -1.88 0.73
CA ALA A 128 -51.50 -3.02 -0.13
C ALA A 128 -50.55 -4.16 0.25
N LEU A 129 -51.09 -5.36 0.45
CA LEU A 129 -50.32 -6.59 0.63
C LEU A 129 -50.58 -7.49 -0.57
N ASN A 130 -49.53 -7.81 -1.32
CA ASN A 130 -49.60 -8.58 -2.57
C ASN A 130 -48.90 -9.92 -2.42
N PHE A 131 -49.60 -11.01 -2.76
CA PHE A 131 -49.09 -12.38 -2.71
C PHE A 131 -48.57 -12.77 -4.09
N ILE A 132 -47.26 -12.87 -4.20
CA ILE A 132 -46.58 -13.24 -5.44
C ILE A 132 -45.95 -14.63 -5.34
N LYS A 133 -45.81 -15.28 -6.49
CA LYS A 133 -45.00 -16.50 -6.62
C LYS A 133 -43.55 -16.12 -6.88
N ARG A 134 -42.61 -17.03 -6.60
CA ARG A 134 -41.19 -16.86 -6.96
C ARG A 134 -40.94 -16.57 -8.45
N SER A 135 -41.78 -17.07 -9.33
CA SER A 135 -41.69 -16.84 -10.78
C SER A 135 -42.27 -15.49 -11.22
N PHE A 136 -42.70 -14.63 -10.29
CA PHE A 136 -43.25 -13.32 -10.62
C PHE A 136 -42.16 -12.45 -11.27
N ASN A 137 -42.56 -11.69 -12.29
CA ASN A 137 -41.62 -10.93 -13.11
C ASN A 137 -41.17 -9.67 -12.37
N GLU A 138 -39.86 -9.52 -12.16
CA GLU A 138 -39.25 -8.37 -11.47
C GLU A 138 -39.61 -7.02 -12.11
N THR A 139 -39.61 -6.91 -13.44
CA THR A 139 -40.00 -5.67 -14.14
C THR A 139 -41.43 -5.29 -13.82
N LYS A 140 -42.36 -6.26 -13.81
CA LYS A 140 -43.76 -6.01 -13.43
C LYS A 140 -43.89 -5.59 -11.97
N MET A 141 -43.10 -6.18 -11.08
CA MET A 141 -43.08 -5.80 -9.67
C MET A 141 -42.61 -4.35 -9.49
N ASN A 142 -41.52 -3.98 -10.15
CA ASN A 142 -40.99 -2.61 -10.11
C ASN A 142 -41.98 -1.59 -10.72
N ASP A 143 -42.60 -1.92 -11.85
CA ASP A 143 -43.63 -1.06 -12.47
C ASP A 143 -44.84 -0.86 -11.54
N GLN A 144 -45.22 -1.90 -10.79
CA GLN A 144 -46.33 -1.83 -9.85
C GLN A 144 -45.95 -1.06 -8.58
N HIS A 145 -44.72 -1.22 -8.09
CA HIS A 145 -44.18 -0.47 -6.95
C HIS A 145 -44.15 1.05 -7.23
N GLU A 146 -43.63 1.47 -8.39
CA GLU A 146 -43.61 2.90 -8.74
C GLU A 146 -45.03 3.47 -8.89
N LYS A 147 -45.99 2.70 -9.44
CA LYS A 147 -47.40 3.11 -9.48
C LYS A 147 -48.00 3.29 -8.08
N PHE A 148 -47.77 2.34 -7.16
CA PHE A 148 -48.28 2.47 -5.80
C PHE A 148 -47.69 3.68 -5.08
N LYS A 149 -46.40 3.93 -5.29
CA LYS A 149 -45.74 5.13 -4.78
C LYS A 149 -46.33 6.43 -5.34
N GLU A 150 -46.65 6.49 -6.64
CA GLU A 150 -47.36 7.63 -7.24
C GLU A 150 -48.76 7.83 -6.63
N MET A 151 -49.43 6.75 -6.23
CA MET A 151 -50.74 6.77 -5.57
C MET A 151 -50.66 7.04 -4.05
N GLY A 152 -49.46 7.14 -3.47
CA GLY A 152 -49.28 7.25 -2.03
C GLY A 152 -49.69 5.99 -1.26
N ILE A 153 -49.71 4.83 -1.93
CA ILE A 153 -50.01 3.53 -1.34
C ILE A 153 -48.70 2.86 -0.96
N VAL A 154 -48.62 2.37 0.28
CA VAL A 154 -47.48 1.52 0.68
C VAL A 154 -47.77 0.09 0.26
N ASP A 155 -46.85 -0.51 -0.48
CA ASP A 155 -46.95 -1.89 -0.93
C ASP A 155 -46.00 -2.81 -0.16
N LEU A 156 -46.59 -3.89 0.34
CA LEU A 156 -45.92 -4.99 1.00
C LEU A 156 -46.03 -6.21 0.10
N TRP A 157 -44.90 -6.84 -0.17
CA TRP A 157 -44.85 -8.03 -1.00
C TRP A 157 -44.65 -9.25 -0.13
N VAL A 158 -45.43 -10.27 -0.42
CA VAL A 158 -45.30 -11.59 0.15
C VAL A 158 -44.92 -12.55 -0.97
N ILE A 159 -43.76 -13.17 -0.84
CA ILE A 159 -43.44 -14.33 -1.69
C ILE A 159 -44.01 -15.60 -1.06
N VAL A 160 -44.89 -16.27 -1.78
CA VAL A 160 -45.42 -17.59 -1.42
C VAL A 160 -44.47 -18.66 -1.96
N GLY A 161 -43.65 -19.22 -1.08
CA GLY A 161 -42.78 -20.34 -1.41
C GLY A 161 -43.55 -21.66 -1.51
N GLU A 162 -43.29 -22.45 -2.55
CA GLU A 162 -43.67 -23.88 -2.53
C GLU A 162 -42.77 -24.61 -1.51
N PRO A 163 -43.31 -25.57 -0.73
CA PRO A 163 -42.52 -26.37 0.20
C PRO A 163 -41.45 -27.14 -0.58
N SER A 164 -40.19 -26.69 -0.56
CA SER A 164 -39.10 -27.44 -1.17
C SER A 164 -38.43 -28.33 -0.13
N ILE A 165 -38.32 -29.62 -0.44
CA ILE A 165 -37.72 -30.66 0.41
C ILE A 165 -36.20 -30.43 0.66
N ARG A 166 -35.58 -29.46 -0.03
CA ARG A 166 -34.14 -29.18 0.08
C ARG A 166 -33.85 -28.05 1.07
N ASN A 167 -32.93 -28.35 1.99
CA ASN A 167 -32.37 -27.46 3.01
C ASN A 167 -31.51 -26.28 2.47
N ASP A 168 -31.63 -25.89 1.20
CA ASP A 168 -30.84 -24.77 0.61
C ASP A 168 -31.51 -23.41 0.87
N TYR A 169 -32.02 -23.23 2.09
CA TYR A 169 -32.82 -22.08 2.48
C TYR A 169 -32.05 -20.76 2.33
N ASP A 170 -30.77 -20.71 2.68
CA ASP A 170 -29.98 -19.46 2.69
C ASP A 170 -29.60 -18.96 1.27
N GLU A 171 -29.27 -19.86 0.34
CA GLU A 171 -28.93 -19.48 -1.04
C GLU A 171 -30.16 -19.03 -1.84
N MET A 172 -31.31 -19.67 -1.62
CA MET A 172 -32.57 -19.33 -2.29
C MET A 172 -33.11 -17.97 -1.81
N PHE A 173 -33.05 -17.72 -0.50
CA PHE A 173 -33.49 -16.45 0.12
C PHE A 173 -32.61 -15.26 -0.30
N THR A 174 -31.32 -15.50 -0.57
CA THR A 174 -30.38 -14.45 -0.99
C THR A 174 -30.70 -13.92 -2.39
N LYS A 175 -31.29 -14.75 -3.27
CA LYS A 175 -31.63 -14.37 -4.65
C LYS A 175 -32.96 -13.61 -4.74
N ASP A 176 -33.96 -14.04 -3.97
CA ASP A 176 -35.29 -13.40 -3.96
C ASP A 176 -35.27 -12.06 -3.19
N ALA A 177 -34.42 -11.94 -2.16
CA ALA A 177 -34.25 -10.72 -1.36
C ALA A 177 -33.34 -9.62 -1.99
N LEU A 178 -32.87 -9.81 -3.22
CA LEU A 178 -32.16 -8.78 -4.00
C LEU A 178 -33.11 -7.90 -4.81
N LEU A 179 -34.40 -8.24 -4.86
CA LEU A 179 -35.37 -7.62 -5.76
C LEU A 179 -36.03 -6.34 -5.20
N LEU A 180 -35.93 -6.05 -3.89
CA LEU A 180 -36.56 -4.88 -3.27
C LEU A 180 -35.57 -4.05 -2.44
N ARG A 181 -35.69 -2.71 -2.53
CA ARG A 181 -34.67 -1.74 -2.09
C ARG A 181 -34.62 -1.48 -0.59
N ASP A 182 -35.73 -1.62 0.14
CA ASP A 182 -35.81 -1.33 1.57
C ASP A 182 -36.01 -2.60 2.42
N ASP A 183 -35.29 -2.69 3.56
CA ASP A 183 -35.24 -3.90 4.40
C ASP A 183 -36.61 -4.36 4.95
N TRP A 184 -37.54 -3.44 5.19
CA TRP A 184 -38.87 -3.74 5.76
C TRP A 184 -39.92 -4.17 4.72
N GLN A 185 -39.62 -4.03 3.43
CA GLN A 185 -40.47 -4.47 2.31
C GLN A 185 -40.20 -5.92 1.90
N ASN A 186 -39.16 -6.56 2.49
CA ASN A 186 -38.74 -7.93 2.18
C ASN A 186 -39.36 -8.93 3.17
N MET A 187 -40.55 -9.41 2.84
CA MET A 187 -41.26 -10.43 3.61
C MET A 187 -41.58 -11.67 2.78
N ASP A 188 -41.18 -12.83 3.29
CA ASP A 188 -41.52 -14.11 2.69
C ASP A 188 -42.48 -14.85 3.62
N LEU A 189 -43.71 -15.11 3.17
CA LEU A 189 -44.63 -15.98 3.92
C LEU A 189 -44.33 -17.43 3.56
N TYR A 190 -43.97 -18.22 4.58
CA TYR A 190 -43.73 -19.64 4.42
C TYR A 190 -44.79 -20.45 5.16
N VAL A 191 -45.41 -21.38 4.44
CA VAL A 191 -46.16 -22.48 5.06
C VAL A 191 -45.28 -23.71 5.03
N SER A 192 -44.85 -24.16 6.19
CA SER A 192 -44.28 -25.48 6.35
C SER A 192 -45.38 -26.52 6.15
N GLU A 193 -45.12 -27.60 5.40
CA GLU A 193 -46.03 -28.76 5.37
C GLU A 193 -46.02 -29.54 6.70
N ILE A 194 -44.98 -29.34 7.53
CA ILE A 194 -44.76 -30.07 8.78
C ILE A 194 -45.39 -29.33 9.97
N ASP A 195 -45.35 -28.00 9.97
CA ASP A 195 -46.00 -27.17 10.97
C ASP A 195 -47.27 -26.57 10.36
N SER A 196 -48.43 -26.96 10.90
CA SER A 196 -49.73 -26.38 10.54
C SER A 196 -49.85 -24.87 10.81
N GLU A 197 -48.83 -24.26 11.42
CA GLU A 197 -48.73 -22.83 11.68
C GLU A 197 -48.03 -22.12 10.52
N LEU A 198 -48.74 -21.20 9.89
CA LEU A 198 -48.20 -20.33 8.85
C LEU A 198 -47.30 -19.29 9.54
N THR A 199 -46.08 -19.13 9.03
CA THR A 199 -45.08 -18.23 9.61
C THR A 199 -44.60 -17.25 8.57
N VAL A 200 -44.37 -16.03 9.01
CA VAL A 200 -43.74 -14.97 8.21
C VAL A 200 -42.26 -15.00 8.48
N LYS A 201 -41.45 -15.22 7.46
CA LYS A 201 -40.01 -15.02 7.53
C LYS A 201 -39.67 -13.65 6.99
N PHE A 202 -38.87 -12.89 7.73
CA PHE A 202 -38.40 -11.58 7.28
C PHE A 202 -36.89 -11.48 7.46
N LYS A 203 -36.31 -10.57 6.67
CA LYS A 203 -34.87 -10.36 6.60
C LYS A 203 -34.51 -9.04 7.24
N THR A 204 -33.41 -9.01 7.98
CA THR A 204 -32.75 -7.76 8.34
C THR A 204 -31.33 -7.77 7.80
N THR A 205 -30.90 -6.67 7.19
CA THR A 205 -29.53 -6.52 6.68
C THR A 205 -28.62 -6.06 7.83
N THR A 206 -27.80 -6.97 8.32
CA THR A 206 -26.80 -6.66 9.34
C THR A 206 -25.49 -6.27 8.67
N GLN A 207 -25.17 -4.97 8.68
CA GLN A 207 -23.85 -4.47 8.26
C GLN A 207 -22.88 -4.50 9.44
N LEU A 208 -22.19 -5.63 9.63
CA LEU A 208 -21.01 -5.66 10.49
C LEU A 208 -19.81 -5.12 9.70
N ARG A 209 -18.86 -4.47 10.39
CA ARG A 209 -17.63 -3.96 9.73
C ARG A 209 -16.80 -5.06 9.07
N THR A 210 -16.97 -6.31 9.51
CA THR A 210 -16.18 -7.47 9.09
C THR A 210 -16.85 -8.29 7.99
N TYR A 211 -18.19 -8.25 7.85
CA TYR A 211 -18.95 -8.96 6.82
C TYR A 211 -20.41 -8.48 6.78
N LYS A 212 -21.07 -8.63 5.63
CA LYS A 212 -22.55 -8.52 5.56
C LYS A 212 -23.14 -9.88 5.94
N ARG A 213 -24.05 -9.90 6.91
CA ARG A 213 -24.83 -11.11 7.24
C ARG A 213 -26.31 -10.82 7.08
N PHE A 214 -27.02 -11.79 6.55
CA PHE A 214 -28.47 -11.78 6.55
C PHE A 214 -28.95 -12.51 7.79
N HIS A 215 -29.84 -11.86 8.53
CA HIS A 215 -30.53 -12.47 9.66
C HIS A 215 -31.97 -12.73 9.25
N SER A 216 -32.43 -13.96 9.45
CA SER A 216 -33.80 -14.37 9.18
C SER A 216 -34.49 -14.69 10.49
N GLU A 217 -35.66 -14.10 10.73
CA GLU A 217 -36.53 -14.49 11.85
C GLU A 217 -37.88 -14.94 11.35
N SER A 218 -38.57 -15.73 12.16
CA SER A 218 -39.93 -16.20 11.89
C SER A 218 -40.89 -15.56 12.89
N MET A 219 -41.98 -14.99 12.39
CA MET A 219 -43.08 -14.47 13.21
C MET A 219 -44.35 -15.29 12.90
N PRO A 220 -45.16 -15.68 13.90
CA PRO A 220 -46.48 -16.26 13.62
C PRO A 220 -47.40 -15.22 12.99
N ILE A 221 -48.32 -15.59 12.07
CA ILE A 221 -49.26 -14.61 11.46
C ILE A 221 -50.02 -13.84 12.55
N SER A 222 -50.38 -14.50 13.64
CA SER A 222 -51.14 -13.87 14.72
C SER A 222 -50.41 -12.66 15.33
N ALA A 223 -49.08 -12.56 15.20
CA ALA A 223 -48.28 -11.41 15.62
C ALA A 223 -48.08 -10.36 14.51
N PHE A 224 -48.45 -10.65 13.27
CA PHE A 224 -48.35 -9.70 12.17
C PHE A 224 -49.36 -8.57 12.35
N SER A 225 -48.86 -7.35 12.28
CA SER A 225 -49.64 -6.13 12.31
C SER A 225 -48.91 -5.07 11.48
N VAL A 226 -49.66 -4.14 10.91
CA VAL A 226 -49.11 -3.04 10.14
C VAL A 226 -49.68 -1.72 10.66
N ASN A 227 -48.83 -0.71 10.78
CA ASN A 227 -49.24 0.64 11.17
C ASN A 227 -49.49 1.52 9.94
N GLU A 228 -50.02 2.73 10.13
CA GLU A 228 -50.32 3.69 9.04
C GLU A 228 -49.11 4.02 8.15
N SER A 229 -47.88 3.81 8.62
CA SER A 229 -46.66 4.06 7.85
C SER A 229 -46.17 2.88 7.00
N GLY A 230 -46.88 1.75 6.98
CA GLY A 230 -46.40 0.54 6.29
C GLY A 230 -45.50 -0.35 7.13
N LYS A 231 -45.13 0.09 8.32
CA LYS A 231 -44.17 -0.62 9.15
C LYS A 231 -44.83 -1.66 10.03
N ILE A 232 -44.08 -2.72 10.31
CA ILE A 232 -44.51 -3.86 11.11
C ILE A 232 -43.76 -3.79 12.45
N PRO A 233 -44.44 -3.45 13.57
CA PRO A 233 -43.78 -3.19 14.85
C PRO A 233 -42.92 -4.35 15.36
N TYR A 234 -43.32 -5.59 15.07
CA TYR A 234 -42.52 -6.78 15.40
C TYR A 234 -41.17 -6.75 14.69
N ILE A 235 -41.15 -6.44 13.39
CA ILE A 235 -39.93 -6.36 12.59
C ILE A 235 -39.05 -5.20 13.06
N GLU A 236 -39.64 -4.02 13.33
CA GLU A 236 -38.90 -2.86 13.84
C GLU A 236 -38.17 -3.17 15.15
N LYS A 237 -38.85 -3.82 16.10
CA LYS A 237 -38.26 -4.21 17.38
C LYS A 237 -37.07 -5.17 17.20
N ILE A 238 -37.18 -6.12 16.28
CA ILE A 238 -36.08 -7.05 15.97
C ILE A 238 -34.91 -6.32 15.32
N ILE A 239 -35.17 -5.40 14.38
CA ILE A 239 -34.12 -4.54 13.78
C ILE A 239 -33.39 -3.76 14.86
N GLU A 240 -34.10 -3.10 15.78
CA GLU A 240 -33.49 -2.33 16.87
C GLU A 240 -32.64 -3.19 17.81
N GLN A 241 -33.14 -4.36 18.19
CA GLN A 241 -32.39 -5.32 19.02
C GLN A 241 -31.10 -5.77 18.34
N LYS A 242 -31.18 -6.11 17.04
CA LYS A 242 -30.03 -6.56 16.26
C LYS A 242 -29.01 -5.43 16.04
N ASN A 243 -29.46 -4.21 15.77
CA ASN A 243 -28.58 -3.04 15.68
C ASN A 243 -27.79 -2.81 16.98
N SER A 244 -28.45 -2.97 18.14
CA SER A 244 -27.78 -2.86 19.45
C SER A 244 -26.71 -3.95 19.65
N GLU A 245 -26.99 -5.19 19.23
CA GLU A 245 -26.01 -6.29 19.25
C GLU A 245 -24.81 -5.99 18.33
N ILE A 246 -25.07 -5.48 17.12
CA ILE A 246 -24.04 -5.11 16.13
C ILE A 246 -23.12 -4.00 16.65
N GLU A 247 -23.68 -2.98 17.29
CA GLU A 247 -22.88 -1.89 17.89
C GLU A 247 -21.95 -2.41 18.99
N LYS A 248 -22.46 -3.32 19.83
CA LYS A 248 -21.67 -3.98 20.88
C LYS A 248 -20.51 -4.79 20.28
N ASP A 249 -20.79 -5.60 19.27
CA ASP A 249 -19.76 -6.42 18.59
C ASP A 249 -18.71 -5.57 17.88
N ASN A 250 -19.13 -4.49 17.22
CA ASN A 250 -18.22 -3.51 16.61
C ASN A 250 -17.33 -2.82 17.67
N GLY A 251 -17.90 -2.52 18.85
CA GLY A 251 -17.15 -1.98 19.99
C GLY A 251 -16.06 -2.93 20.46
N LEU A 252 -16.39 -4.22 20.65
CA LEU A 252 -15.44 -5.26 21.04
C LEU A 252 -14.31 -5.43 20.02
N TYR A 253 -14.64 -5.43 18.73
CA TYR A 253 -13.66 -5.54 17.65
C TYR A 253 -12.67 -4.36 17.65
N ASN A 254 -13.17 -3.13 17.80
CA ASN A 254 -12.31 -1.94 17.85
C ASN A 254 -11.36 -1.97 19.06
N GLU A 255 -11.85 -2.43 20.21
CA GLU A 255 -11.05 -2.57 21.42
C GLU A 255 -9.94 -3.60 21.27
N GLU A 256 -10.26 -4.78 20.70
CA GLU A 256 -9.25 -5.81 20.43
C GLU A 256 -8.19 -5.32 19.45
N LYS A 257 -8.60 -4.59 18.40
CA LYS A 257 -7.67 -4.00 17.42
C LYS A 257 -6.74 -3.00 18.09
N ARG A 258 -7.27 -2.12 18.96
CA ARG A 258 -6.47 -1.16 19.73
C ARG A 258 -5.45 -1.88 20.62
N ARG A 259 -5.88 -2.88 21.38
CA ARG A 259 -4.98 -3.69 22.24
C ARG A 259 -3.84 -4.33 21.46
N LYS A 260 -4.12 -4.88 20.27
CA LYS A 260 -3.08 -5.47 19.40
C LYS A 260 -2.07 -4.43 18.89
N GLN A 261 -2.53 -3.23 18.55
CA GLN A 261 -1.66 -2.13 18.13
C GLN A 261 -0.76 -1.66 19.28
N GLU A 262 -1.32 -1.47 20.47
CA GLU A 262 -0.56 -1.08 21.67
C GLU A 262 0.50 -2.14 22.05
N GLU A 263 0.17 -3.44 21.93
CA GLU A 263 1.13 -4.52 22.18
C GLU A 263 2.27 -4.54 21.15
N GLN A 264 1.96 -4.33 19.87
CA GLN A 264 2.98 -4.22 18.82
C GLN A 264 3.90 -3.01 19.04
N GLU A 265 3.34 -1.85 19.38
CA GLU A 265 4.12 -0.65 19.65
C GLU A 265 5.06 -0.86 20.86
N ARG A 266 4.58 -1.49 21.93
CA ARG A 266 5.43 -1.86 23.08
C ARG A 266 6.57 -2.79 22.70
N LYS A 267 6.32 -3.81 21.86
CA LYS A 267 7.38 -4.71 21.36
C LYS A 267 8.42 -3.97 20.53
N MET A 268 7.98 -3.10 19.61
CA MET A 268 8.88 -2.29 18.80
C MET A 268 9.74 -1.34 19.64
N LEU A 269 9.16 -0.68 20.66
CA LEU A 269 9.90 0.18 21.58
C LEU A 269 10.95 -0.60 22.37
N ALA A 270 10.61 -1.78 22.89
CA ALA A 270 11.54 -2.64 23.61
C ALA A 270 12.71 -3.11 22.73
N GLU A 271 12.42 -3.53 21.49
CA GLU A 271 13.45 -3.92 20.52
C GLU A 271 14.36 -2.74 20.12
N ALA A 272 13.78 -1.55 19.94
CA ALA A 272 14.54 -0.33 19.64
C ALA A 272 15.49 0.04 20.80
N GLU A 273 15.03 -0.09 22.05
CA GLU A 273 15.86 0.17 23.22
C GLU A 273 17.01 -0.85 23.34
N GLN A 274 16.73 -2.14 23.11
CA GLN A 274 17.78 -3.18 23.09
C GLN A 274 18.81 -2.92 21.99
N LYS A 275 18.37 -2.58 20.77
CA LYS A 275 19.28 -2.20 19.67
C LYS A 275 20.12 -0.98 20.01
N ARG A 276 19.54 0.03 20.67
CA ARG A 276 20.28 1.23 21.09
C ARG A 276 21.39 0.89 22.08
N LYS A 277 21.11 0.06 23.09
CA LYS A 277 22.10 -0.42 24.07
C LYS A 277 23.21 -1.24 23.40
N LEU A 278 22.88 -2.07 22.42
CA LEU A 278 23.88 -2.84 21.65
C LEU A 278 24.78 -1.93 20.80
N LEU A 279 24.21 -0.94 20.12
CA LEU A 279 24.95 0.03 19.31
C LEU A 279 25.89 0.88 20.18
N GLU A 280 25.45 1.28 21.36
CA GLU A 280 26.28 2.04 22.31
C GLU A 280 27.49 1.23 22.78
N LYS A 281 27.28 -0.04 23.18
CA LYS A 281 28.37 -0.96 23.51
C LYS A 281 29.35 -1.20 22.35
N GLN A 282 28.84 -1.30 21.12
CA GLN A 282 29.71 -1.45 19.94
C GLN A 282 30.57 -0.21 19.69
N LYS A 283 30.01 0.99 19.88
CA LYS A 283 30.76 2.25 19.76
C LYS A 283 31.87 2.33 20.82
N GLU A 284 31.57 1.99 22.07
CA GLU A 284 32.57 1.94 23.15
C GLU A 284 33.72 0.99 22.80
N LEU A 285 33.39 -0.22 22.35
CA LEU A 285 34.39 -1.22 21.95
C LEU A 285 35.25 -0.73 20.77
N GLN A 286 34.64 -0.09 19.77
CA GLN A 286 35.38 0.49 18.64
C GLN A 286 36.33 1.60 19.08
N GLN A 287 35.90 2.48 19.98
CA GLN A 287 36.76 3.53 20.53
C GLN A 287 37.94 2.94 21.32
N GLU A 288 37.71 1.89 22.11
CA GLU A 288 38.78 1.22 22.86
C GLU A 288 39.79 0.55 21.91
N LEU A 289 39.31 -0.14 20.87
CA LEU A 289 40.16 -0.75 19.85
C LEU A 289 40.98 0.28 19.08
N ALA A 290 40.40 1.44 18.76
CA ALA A 290 41.11 2.54 18.11
C ALA A 290 42.24 3.07 18.99
N LYS A 291 41.96 3.34 20.27
CA LYS A 291 42.98 3.79 21.25
C LYS A 291 44.11 2.77 21.40
N ARG A 292 43.80 1.47 21.48
CA ARG A 292 44.84 0.42 21.57
C ARG A 292 45.75 0.39 20.35
N LYS A 293 45.17 0.50 19.14
CA LYS A 293 45.94 0.56 17.89
C LYS A 293 46.86 1.78 17.83
N GLU A 294 46.36 2.94 18.27
CA GLU A 294 47.14 4.18 18.32
C GLU A 294 48.34 4.05 19.27
N VAL A 295 48.14 3.53 20.49
CA VAL A 295 49.22 3.28 21.45
C VAL A 295 50.26 2.30 20.90
N GLU A 296 49.82 1.23 20.22
CA GLU A 296 50.73 0.24 19.63
C GLU A 296 51.56 0.82 18.47
N GLN A 297 50.95 1.68 17.64
CA GLN A 297 51.65 2.38 16.57
C GLN A 297 52.71 3.34 17.12
N HIS A 298 52.37 4.13 18.15
CA HIS A 298 53.33 5.01 18.81
C HIS A 298 54.53 4.24 19.37
N ARG A 299 54.28 3.13 20.09
CA ARG A 299 55.37 2.25 20.60
C ARG A 299 56.28 1.72 19.51
N LYS A 300 55.74 1.36 18.34
CA LYS A 300 56.54 0.89 17.20
C LYS A 300 57.40 2.02 16.62
N VAL A 301 56.86 3.23 16.51
CA VAL A 301 57.60 4.41 16.04
C VAL A 301 58.74 4.75 16.99
N ASP A 302 58.49 4.82 18.30
CA ASP A 302 59.50 5.16 19.30
C ASP A 302 60.65 4.13 19.31
N LYS A 303 60.32 2.84 19.24
CA LYS A 303 61.31 1.76 19.15
C LYS A 303 62.19 1.88 17.90
N ASN A 304 61.60 2.27 16.76
CA ASN A 304 62.36 2.46 15.52
C ASN A 304 63.32 3.65 15.61
N ILE A 305 62.85 4.77 16.18
CA ILE A 305 63.67 5.95 16.41
C ILE A 305 64.85 5.61 17.31
N GLU A 306 64.62 4.86 18.40
CA GLU A 306 65.68 4.43 19.33
C GLU A 306 66.74 3.57 18.64
N ILE A 307 66.33 2.58 17.82
CA ILE A 307 67.27 1.72 17.09
C ILE A 307 68.05 2.53 16.06
N HIS A 308 67.40 3.45 15.34
CA HIS A 308 68.05 4.33 14.38
C HIS A 308 69.11 5.22 15.06
N GLN A 309 68.74 5.91 16.15
CA GLN A 309 69.65 6.77 16.90
C GLN A 309 70.87 6.01 17.42
N ARG A 310 70.70 4.73 17.82
CA ARG A 310 71.79 3.91 18.33
C ARG A 310 72.71 3.34 17.24
N THR A 311 72.15 3.00 16.07
CA THR A 311 72.87 2.20 15.05
C THR A 311 73.22 2.96 13.78
N GLY A 312 72.57 4.09 13.52
CA GLY A 312 72.64 4.81 12.24
C GLY A 312 72.00 4.04 11.06
N LEU A 313 71.29 2.94 11.32
CA LEU A 313 70.62 2.15 10.29
C LEU A 313 69.18 2.63 10.10
N PHE A 314 68.65 2.40 8.90
CA PHE A 314 67.31 2.82 8.50
C PHE A 314 66.42 1.61 8.25
N LEU A 315 65.17 1.68 8.70
CA LEU A 315 64.17 0.63 8.49
C LEU A 315 63.69 0.64 7.03
N GLY A 316 63.94 -0.47 6.34
CA GLY A 316 63.47 -0.78 4.99
C GLY A 316 62.02 -1.27 4.95
N SER A 317 61.49 -1.45 3.74
CA SER A 317 60.13 -1.92 3.50
C SER A 317 59.87 -3.36 3.96
N GLU A 318 60.91 -4.17 4.07
CA GLU A 318 60.84 -5.58 4.52
C GLU A 318 61.24 -5.74 5.99
N ASN A 319 61.20 -4.65 6.78
CA ASN A 319 61.71 -4.59 8.16
C ASN A 319 63.21 -4.90 8.31
N GLU A 320 63.98 -4.78 7.23
CA GLU A 320 65.43 -4.86 7.23
C GLU A 320 66.08 -3.54 7.67
N TRP A 321 67.25 -3.61 8.30
CA TRP A 321 68.03 -2.43 8.71
C TRP A 321 69.13 -2.13 7.68
N ILE A 322 69.03 -0.97 7.04
CA ILE A 322 69.83 -0.60 5.87
C ILE A 322 70.69 0.62 6.21
N PRO A 323 72.01 0.58 6.00
CA PRO A 323 72.87 1.77 6.09
C PRO A 323 72.45 2.85 5.07
N LEU A 324 72.60 4.12 5.43
CA LEU A 324 72.24 5.26 4.56
C LEU A 324 72.82 5.13 3.15
N GLU A 325 74.08 4.71 3.06
CA GLU A 325 74.84 4.61 1.82
C GLU A 325 74.28 3.55 0.86
N LYS A 326 73.54 2.56 1.38
CA LYS A 326 72.86 1.53 0.58
C LYS A 326 71.46 1.98 0.10
N ILE A 327 70.94 3.09 0.62
CA ILE A 327 69.66 3.66 0.18
C ILE A 327 69.92 4.42 -1.12
N THR A 328 69.62 3.79 -2.25
CA THR A 328 69.81 4.35 -3.59
C THR A 328 68.49 4.71 -4.25
N MET A 329 68.55 5.57 -5.28
CA MET A 329 67.37 5.96 -6.05
C MET A 329 66.67 4.72 -6.63
N PRO A 330 65.33 4.62 -6.54
CA PRO A 330 64.59 3.52 -7.14
C PRO A 330 64.85 3.42 -8.64
N LYS A 331 65.09 2.21 -9.15
CA LYS A 331 65.23 1.96 -10.60
C LYS A 331 63.90 2.13 -11.35
N THR A 332 62.78 1.99 -10.65
CA THR A 332 61.43 2.13 -11.18
C THR A 332 60.98 3.59 -11.14
N SER A 333 60.68 4.15 -12.30
CA SER A 333 60.12 5.51 -12.43
C SER A 333 58.62 5.50 -12.15
N ILE A 334 58.23 5.77 -10.90
CA ILE A 334 56.83 5.99 -10.51
C ILE A 334 56.56 7.49 -10.57
N GLN A 335 55.50 7.91 -11.26
CA GLN A 335 55.09 9.31 -11.29
C GLN A 335 54.51 9.71 -9.91
N LEU A 336 55.20 10.60 -9.21
CA LEU A 336 54.74 11.11 -7.90
C LEU A 336 53.96 12.42 -8.08
N MET A 337 52.85 12.56 -7.35
CA MET A 337 52.10 13.83 -7.29
C MET A 337 52.99 14.99 -6.80
N PRO A 338 52.66 16.25 -7.11
CA PRO A 338 53.39 17.41 -6.61
C PRO A 338 53.48 17.41 -5.07
N PHE A 339 54.66 17.73 -4.53
CA PHE A 339 54.86 17.84 -3.08
C PHE A 339 54.71 19.29 -2.65
N SER A 340 53.83 19.52 -1.68
CA SER A 340 53.79 20.77 -0.92
C SER A 340 54.96 20.84 0.07
N LYS A 341 55.21 22.03 0.64
CA LYS A 341 56.19 22.22 1.72
C LYS A 341 55.94 21.26 2.89
N ASP A 342 54.70 21.18 3.37
CA ASP A 342 54.31 20.29 4.48
C ASP A 342 54.58 18.82 4.15
N LYS A 343 54.41 18.42 2.88
CA LYS A 343 54.68 17.05 2.45
C LYS A 343 56.19 16.74 2.45
N PHE A 344 57.02 17.70 2.04
CA PHE A 344 58.47 17.57 2.16
C PHE A 344 58.89 17.48 3.63
N GLU A 345 58.34 18.30 4.51
CA GLU A 345 58.62 18.27 5.95
C GLU A 345 58.17 16.96 6.61
N GLU A 346 56.99 16.43 6.27
CA GLU A 346 56.50 15.14 6.75
C GLU A 346 57.47 14.01 6.36
N LYS A 347 57.92 14.00 5.09
CA LYS A 347 58.83 12.98 4.58
C LYS A 347 60.23 13.10 5.17
N LEU A 348 60.73 14.33 5.37
CA LEU A 348 62.00 14.58 6.05
C LEU A 348 61.95 14.14 7.51
N THR A 349 60.87 14.43 8.22
CA THR A 349 60.68 13.99 9.61
C THR A 349 60.73 12.47 9.71
N LYS A 350 60.05 11.76 8.79
CA LYS A 350 60.12 10.29 8.73
C LYS A 350 61.52 9.79 8.35
N ALA A 351 62.22 10.48 7.44
CA ALA A 351 63.61 10.14 7.12
C ALA A 351 64.53 10.27 8.34
N PHE A 352 64.41 11.37 9.10
CA PHE A 352 65.18 11.62 10.32
C PHE A 352 64.84 10.64 11.44
N ASN A 353 63.62 10.09 11.45
CA ASN A 353 63.20 9.03 12.36
C ASN A 353 63.69 7.64 11.92
N GLY A 354 64.58 7.55 10.93
CA GLY A 354 65.22 6.30 10.54
C GLY A 354 64.44 5.46 9.54
N TYR A 355 63.50 6.03 8.77
CA TYR A 355 62.80 5.28 7.72
C TYR A 355 63.48 5.46 6.36
N ALA A 356 63.77 4.35 5.67
CA ALA A 356 64.46 4.38 4.36
C ALA A 356 63.54 4.78 3.20
N ALA A 357 62.25 4.43 3.26
CA ALA A 357 61.30 4.70 2.18
C ALA A 357 61.10 6.21 1.89
N PRO A 358 60.91 7.09 2.90
CA PRO A 358 60.86 8.54 2.68
C PRO A 358 62.12 9.10 2.00
N ILE A 359 63.31 8.58 2.31
CA ILE A 359 64.57 9.01 1.68
C ILE A 359 64.53 8.69 0.17
N LYS A 360 64.13 7.46 -0.19
CA LYS A 360 63.97 7.04 -1.60
C LYS A 360 62.94 7.89 -2.34
N GLU A 361 61.80 8.15 -1.70
CA GLU A 361 60.74 8.98 -2.27
C GLU A 361 61.22 10.42 -2.51
N LEU A 362 61.91 11.01 -1.55
CA LEU A 362 62.46 12.37 -1.68
C LEU A 362 63.50 12.43 -2.81
N MET A 363 64.39 11.45 -2.92
CA MET A 363 65.35 11.38 -4.03
C MET A 363 64.66 11.33 -5.39
N LEU A 364 63.70 10.41 -5.55
CA LEU A 364 62.93 10.26 -6.78
C LEU A 364 62.15 11.52 -7.11
N LYS A 365 61.48 12.10 -6.10
CA LYS A 365 60.68 13.29 -6.26
C LYS A 365 61.52 14.49 -6.68
N LEU A 366 62.70 14.67 -6.11
CA LEU A 366 63.59 15.77 -6.47
C LEU A 366 64.27 15.54 -7.82
N HIS A 367 64.48 14.30 -8.23
CA HIS A 367 64.98 13.98 -9.57
C HIS A 367 63.96 14.41 -10.65
N GLN A 368 62.70 14.01 -10.47
CA GLN A 368 61.61 14.23 -11.44
C GLN A 368 60.86 15.56 -11.26
N GLY A 369 61.02 16.20 -10.10
CA GLY A 369 60.20 17.33 -9.69
C GLY A 369 60.42 18.61 -10.49
N SER A 370 59.42 19.48 -10.42
CA SER A 370 59.45 20.78 -11.07
C SER A 370 60.52 21.69 -10.47
N LYS A 371 60.78 22.84 -11.12
CA LYS A 371 61.74 23.83 -10.61
C LYS A 371 61.32 24.35 -9.24
N GLU A 372 60.01 24.56 -9.05
CA GLU A 372 59.40 25.05 -7.82
C GLU A 372 59.60 24.06 -6.67
N GLU A 373 59.41 22.77 -6.91
CA GLU A 373 59.59 21.72 -5.89
C GLU A 373 61.05 21.59 -5.45
N LYS A 374 61.99 21.72 -6.40
CA LYS A 374 63.43 21.78 -6.11
C LYS A 374 63.77 23.01 -5.27
N VAL A 375 63.16 24.16 -5.53
CA VAL A 375 63.35 25.39 -4.73
C VAL A 375 62.81 25.20 -3.31
N ILE A 376 61.60 24.67 -3.15
CA ILE A 376 61.00 24.40 -1.82
C ILE A 376 61.93 23.52 -0.98
N PHE A 377 62.44 22.43 -1.56
CA PHE A 377 63.36 21.55 -0.84
C PHE A 377 64.69 22.24 -0.50
N LEU A 378 65.25 23.02 -1.42
CA LEU A 378 66.48 23.77 -1.17
C LEU A 378 66.31 24.85 -0.09
N GLU A 379 65.13 25.43 0.05
CA GLU A 379 64.78 26.34 1.15
C GLU A 379 64.69 25.59 2.47
N LEU A 380 63.99 24.45 2.51
CA LEU A 380 63.94 23.59 3.69
C LEU A 380 65.34 23.15 4.12
N MET A 381 66.22 22.81 3.19
CA MET A 381 67.62 22.47 3.52
C MET A 381 68.39 23.60 4.19
N ARG A 382 68.03 24.88 3.98
CA ARG A 382 68.78 26.00 4.56
C ARG A 382 68.77 25.99 6.08
N THR A 383 67.66 25.57 6.69
CA THR A 383 67.51 25.51 8.16
C THR A 383 68.44 24.47 8.80
N TYR A 384 68.96 23.52 8.02
CA TYR A 384 69.85 22.45 8.49
C TYR A 384 71.33 22.68 8.15
N ARG A 385 71.68 23.79 7.47
CA ARG A 385 73.08 24.04 7.01
C ARG A 385 74.06 24.33 8.14
N GLU A 386 73.57 24.82 9.26
CA GLU A 386 74.38 25.18 10.43
C GLU A 386 74.64 23.98 11.35
N LEU A 387 74.05 22.81 11.04
CA LEU A 387 74.29 21.59 11.81
C LEU A 387 75.74 21.08 11.62
N PRO A 388 76.31 20.40 12.62
CA PRO A 388 77.60 19.72 12.50
C PRO A 388 77.64 18.74 11.32
N LYS A 389 78.80 18.57 10.68
CA LYS A 389 78.95 17.70 9.50
C LYS A 389 78.64 16.23 9.77
N ASP A 390 78.76 15.82 11.03
CA ASP A 390 78.46 14.52 11.58
C ASP A 390 77.00 14.38 12.08
N ASP A 391 76.20 15.44 12.06
CA ASP A 391 74.76 15.35 12.40
C ASP A 391 74.04 14.49 11.36
N GLU A 392 73.32 13.48 11.85
CA GLU A 392 72.63 12.49 11.03
C GLU A 392 71.62 13.13 10.06
N ARG A 393 70.94 14.20 10.48
CA ARG A 393 69.97 14.90 9.63
C ARG A 393 70.67 15.56 8.46
N LEU A 394 71.84 16.17 8.70
CA LEU A 394 72.64 16.75 7.64
C LEU A 394 73.19 15.68 6.70
N ARG A 395 73.64 14.52 7.23
CA ARG A 395 74.07 13.37 6.41
C ARG A 395 72.96 12.87 5.48
N ILE A 396 71.74 12.69 6.01
CA ILE A 396 70.56 12.28 5.23
C ILE A 396 70.26 13.31 4.13
N LEU A 397 70.25 14.61 4.45
CA LEU A 397 69.98 15.67 3.48
C LEU A 397 71.04 15.72 2.38
N VAL A 398 72.32 15.61 2.73
CA VAL A 398 73.43 15.56 1.77
C VAL A 398 73.31 14.33 0.88
N HIS A 399 72.93 13.19 1.44
CA HIS A 399 72.71 11.96 0.67
C HIS A 399 71.56 12.13 -0.34
N ILE A 400 70.41 12.65 0.08
CA ILE A 400 69.28 12.97 -0.81
C ILE A 400 69.72 13.97 -1.89
N PHE A 401 70.43 15.03 -1.50
CA PHE A 401 70.92 16.06 -2.41
C PHE A 401 71.83 15.51 -3.50
N ASN A 402 72.76 14.62 -3.13
CA ASN A 402 73.70 14.02 -4.07
C ASN A 402 73.02 13.03 -5.01
N GLN A 403 72.10 12.21 -4.49
CA GLN A 403 71.45 11.15 -5.27
C GLN A 403 70.29 11.66 -6.15
N SER A 404 69.74 12.85 -5.88
CA SER A 404 68.60 13.42 -6.63
C SER A 404 68.98 14.24 -7.87
N GLY A 405 70.27 14.46 -8.13
CA GLY A 405 70.72 15.35 -9.20
C GLY A 405 70.53 16.86 -8.91
N LEU A 406 70.22 17.23 -7.66
CA LEU A 406 70.11 18.63 -7.25
C LEU A 406 71.42 19.43 -7.42
N SER A 407 72.56 18.77 -7.24
CA SER A 407 73.87 19.37 -7.50
C SER A 407 74.02 19.85 -8.94
N GLU A 408 73.61 19.01 -9.90
CA GLU A 408 73.62 19.34 -11.33
C GLU A 408 72.62 20.44 -11.65
N TYR A 409 71.42 20.38 -11.07
CA TYR A 409 70.42 21.44 -11.19
C TYR A 409 70.95 22.81 -10.74
N ILE A 410 71.61 22.88 -9.58
CA ILE A 410 72.21 24.13 -9.07
C ILE A 410 73.36 24.60 -9.96
N LYS A 411 74.21 23.69 -10.45
CA LYS A 411 75.28 24.04 -11.40
C LYS A 411 74.69 24.64 -12.67
N LYS A 412 73.68 23.98 -13.26
CA LYS A 412 72.99 24.45 -14.46
C LYS A 412 72.33 25.81 -14.23
N GLN A 413 71.58 25.99 -13.14
CA GLN A 413 70.98 27.29 -12.81
C GLN A 413 72.02 28.41 -12.67
N PHE A 414 73.17 28.12 -12.06
CA PHE A 414 74.27 29.08 -11.95
C PHE A 414 74.79 29.48 -13.34
N THR A 415 75.07 28.51 -14.19
CA THR A 415 75.53 28.75 -15.57
C THR A 415 74.48 29.50 -16.39
N ASP A 416 73.21 29.13 -16.31
CA ASP A 416 72.13 29.78 -17.05
C ASP A 416 71.94 31.24 -16.60
N THR A 417 72.08 31.52 -15.30
CA THR A 417 71.87 32.86 -14.74
C THR A 417 73.02 33.82 -15.04
N TYR A 418 74.26 33.36 -14.91
CA TYR A 418 75.44 34.23 -15.00
C TYR A 418 76.22 34.07 -16.30
N GLY A 419 76.12 32.92 -16.96
CA GLY A 419 76.81 32.61 -18.20
C GLY A 419 76.60 33.68 -19.29
N PRO A 420 75.36 34.04 -19.65
CA PRO A 420 75.12 35.05 -20.67
C PRO A 420 75.73 36.41 -20.35
N LYS A 421 75.68 36.84 -19.07
CA LYS A 421 76.26 38.12 -18.62
C LYS A 421 77.78 38.11 -18.79
N LEU A 422 78.42 37.02 -18.38
CA LEU A 422 79.87 36.86 -18.46
C LEU A 422 80.36 36.74 -19.89
N ARG A 423 79.64 35.99 -20.74
CA ARG A 423 79.93 35.93 -22.18
C ARG A 423 79.90 37.30 -22.83
N ASN A 424 78.87 38.09 -22.53
CA ASN A 424 78.76 39.44 -23.08
C ASN A 424 79.93 40.34 -22.68
N VAL A 425 80.44 40.22 -21.46
CA VAL A 425 81.61 41.00 -21.02
C VAL A 425 82.89 40.53 -21.70
N LEU A 426 83.12 39.22 -21.81
CA LEU A 426 84.27 38.67 -22.52
C LEU A 426 84.27 39.08 -24.01
N LEU A 427 83.12 39.00 -24.68
CA LEU A 427 82.96 39.42 -26.08
C LEU A 427 83.21 40.92 -26.27
N ARG A 428 82.69 41.77 -25.37
CA ARG A 428 82.94 43.23 -25.41
C ARG A 428 84.42 43.59 -25.27
N ASN A 429 85.20 42.72 -24.62
CA ASN A 429 86.63 42.90 -24.43
C ASN A 429 87.47 42.15 -25.49
N ASN A 430 86.86 41.75 -26.61
CA ASN A 430 87.50 41.02 -27.71
C ASN A 430 88.24 39.76 -27.25
N VAL A 431 87.64 39.02 -26.31
CA VAL A 431 88.15 37.73 -25.85
C VAL A 431 87.40 36.62 -26.58
N ASP A 432 88.12 35.79 -27.33
CA ASP A 432 87.58 34.57 -27.91
C ASP A 432 87.17 33.60 -26.80
N ILE A 433 85.94 33.09 -26.88
CA ILE A 433 85.36 32.23 -25.85
C ILE A 433 85.42 30.78 -26.33
N ASP A 434 86.34 30.00 -25.76
CA ASP A 434 86.27 28.54 -25.82
C ASP A 434 85.24 28.03 -24.81
N GLU A 435 84.34 27.14 -25.26
CA GLU A 435 83.20 26.69 -24.45
C GLU A 435 83.67 25.81 -23.28
N GLU A 436 84.66 24.96 -23.50
CA GLU A 436 85.17 24.07 -22.45
C GLU A 436 85.90 24.88 -21.37
N GLN A 437 86.77 25.81 -21.79
CA GLN A 437 87.42 26.79 -20.91
C GLN A 437 86.40 27.64 -20.15
N PHE A 438 85.32 28.07 -20.81
CA PHE A 438 84.24 28.84 -20.19
C PHE A 438 83.49 28.06 -19.11
N GLN A 439 83.13 26.81 -19.36
CA GLN A 439 82.51 25.98 -18.33
C GLN A 439 83.45 25.70 -17.16
N ARG A 440 84.74 25.44 -17.42
CA ARG A 440 85.76 25.27 -16.36
C ARG A 440 85.92 26.53 -15.53
N PHE A 441 86.00 27.69 -16.18
CA PHE A 441 86.05 28.99 -15.52
C PHE A 441 84.83 29.23 -14.61
N MET A 442 83.62 28.98 -15.12
CA MET A 442 82.36 29.14 -14.39
C MET A 442 82.29 28.26 -13.14
N ILE A 443 82.78 27.02 -13.23
CA ILE A 443 82.80 26.08 -12.11
C ILE A 443 83.85 26.50 -11.08
N ASN A 444 85.09 26.76 -11.51
CA ASN A 444 86.22 27.03 -10.62
C ASN A 444 86.12 28.38 -9.92
N ASN A 445 85.45 29.36 -10.54
CA ASN A 445 85.32 30.71 -10.02
C ASN A 445 83.92 31.02 -9.48
N LYS A 446 83.06 30.01 -9.28
CA LYS A 446 81.64 30.17 -8.89
C LYS A 446 81.40 31.13 -7.72
N ASN A 447 82.17 31.01 -6.64
CA ASN A 447 81.99 31.85 -5.45
C ASN A 447 82.41 33.30 -5.70
N TRP A 448 83.53 33.51 -6.39
CA TRP A 448 84.03 34.84 -6.74
C TRP A 448 83.10 35.54 -7.75
N ILE A 449 82.62 34.80 -8.76
CA ILE A 449 81.62 35.31 -9.72
C ILE A 449 80.36 35.78 -8.96
N LYS A 450 79.87 34.96 -8.01
CA LYS A 450 78.62 35.24 -7.31
C LYS A 450 78.73 36.41 -6.33
N LYS A 451 79.83 36.52 -5.59
CA LYS A 451 79.99 37.49 -4.49
C LYS A 451 80.70 38.76 -4.93
N ASP A 452 81.76 38.63 -5.72
CA ASP A 452 82.71 39.73 -5.91
C ASP A 452 82.51 40.40 -7.27
N TYR A 453 82.25 39.62 -8.33
CA TYR A 453 82.10 40.18 -9.68
C TYR A 453 80.75 40.87 -9.90
N ILE A 454 79.66 40.29 -9.42
CA ILE A 454 78.31 40.85 -9.65
C ILE A 454 78.09 42.14 -8.86
N GLU A 455 78.69 42.24 -7.68
CA GLU A 455 78.56 43.40 -6.79
C GLU A 455 79.56 44.52 -7.14
N GLY A 456 80.75 44.20 -7.68
CA GLY A 456 81.80 45.17 -8.00
C GLY A 456 82.01 45.53 -9.49
N ARG A 457 81.56 44.69 -10.44
CA ARG A 457 81.81 44.83 -11.91
C ARG A 457 83.25 45.20 -12.30
N ASP A 458 84.21 44.39 -11.87
CA ASP A 458 85.60 44.51 -12.34
C ASP A 458 85.83 43.67 -13.61
N ASP A 459 85.35 44.17 -14.75
CA ASP A 459 85.45 43.51 -16.06
C ASP A 459 86.91 43.15 -16.43
N HIS A 460 87.88 44.00 -16.05
CA HIS A 460 89.31 43.72 -16.26
C HIS A 460 89.81 42.51 -15.46
N ILE A 461 89.33 42.34 -14.21
CA ILE A 461 89.68 41.19 -13.37
C ILE A 461 89.01 39.93 -13.91
N LEU A 462 87.77 40.03 -14.40
CA LEU A 462 87.09 38.93 -15.07
C LEU A 462 87.88 38.43 -16.28
N VAL A 463 88.24 39.34 -17.19
CA VAL A 463 89.00 39.01 -18.40
C VAL A 463 90.35 38.40 -18.03
N ALA A 464 91.06 38.96 -17.05
CA ALA A 464 92.34 38.44 -16.61
C ALA A 464 92.23 37.04 -15.98
N LYS A 465 91.19 36.78 -15.18
CA LYS A 465 90.94 35.45 -14.59
C LYS A 465 90.50 34.43 -15.63
N TYR A 466 89.69 34.83 -16.61
CA TYR A 466 89.26 33.96 -17.70
C TYR A 466 90.44 33.53 -18.57
N LYS A 467 91.30 34.47 -18.98
CA LYS A 467 92.52 34.17 -19.77
C LYS A 467 93.52 33.26 -19.03
N LYS A 468 93.43 33.16 -17.69
CA LYS A 468 94.29 32.30 -16.85
C LYS A 468 93.66 30.93 -16.53
N SER A 469 92.36 30.76 -16.76
CA SER A 469 91.61 29.52 -16.50
C SER A 469 91.65 28.62 -17.72
#